data_AF-A0A094A455-F1
#
_entry.id   AF-A0A094A455-F1
#
_cell.length_a   1.000
_cell.length_b   1.000
_cell.length_c   1.000
_cell.angle_alpha   90.00
_cell.angle_beta   90.00
_cell.angle_gamma   90.00
#
_symmetry.space_group_name_H-M   'P 1'
#
loop_
_entity.id
_entity.type
_entity.pdbx_description
1 polymer ?
#
loop_
_entity_poly.entity_id
_entity_poly.type
_entity_poly.pdbx_seq_one_letter_code
_entity_poly.pdbx_strand_id
1 'polypeptide(L)'
;MRILHNPAVQTDSAPNTDSEAGTAISITIDPGSTSMGRDFSRLFSDIVCEQARQYMNSYPGNHAWGCNTPYHTRFANLARGIVHFEGSLGRYSDVLCYRLSMTKLATDMKNYLDLPIADAHLFDIWAWHLKQERNEQWDRFSRIHEAVHTAPVFGYPEPEQGLFFNKPFHYLAIAFVKSGRSMEQVHADIENLIDRFKRARCETEESADMGDPADGSVEAKKSKTANVEASSLETKRPARNRAEEQELNKLDQQEYVKITKKLSHPSTTFDLDLLARKVFWEKFYAKSKADTCPEDHTATLNLYARTTVVERRKSSPWYFWGLDGYTRQRFPEEWLYFLADGEKGGDYLDSRLLFSWNKTQATSGITSGVTRATDKTGSFALPLNELAKAIENNHNEVSRVLDLYGKKKPERDAMRMTACEFQLKSNELNQKITELKTKFDESIKKATEFNKEADNSTQKCLKLREP
;
A
#
# COMPACT_ATOMS: atom_id res chain seq x y z
N MET A 1 30.63 -35.50 23.89
CA MET A 1 30.49 -36.96 23.68
C MET A 1 29.39 -37.48 24.60
N ARG A 2 28.20 -37.75 24.05
CA ARG A 2 27.23 -38.79 24.45
C ARG A 2 26.06 -38.67 23.48
N ILE A 3 26.00 -39.66 22.61
CA ILE A 3 25.02 -39.89 21.56
C ILE A 3 23.86 -40.62 22.23
N LEU A 4 22.63 -40.18 22.00
CA LEU A 4 21.44 -40.98 22.28
C LEU A 4 20.70 -41.20 20.96
N HIS A 5 20.85 -42.41 20.45
CA HIS A 5 20.04 -43.02 19.41
C HIS A 5 18.61 -43.21 19.91
N ASN A 6 17.63 -42.99 19.03
CA ASN A 6 16.30 -43.57 19.18
C ASN A 6 15.95 -44.29 17.86
N PRO A 7 15.62 -45.60 17.88
CA PRO A 7 15.49 -46.40 16.67
C PRO A 7 14.08 -46.29 16.05
N ALA A 8 14.06 -46.59 14.75
CA ALA A 8 12.90 -46.68 13.89
C ALA A 8 11.93 -47.79 14.34
N VAL A 9 10.64 -47.54 14.16
CA VAL A 9 9.59 -48.57 14.13
C VAL A 9 9.03 -48.59 12.71
N GLN A 10 9.41 -49.61 11.96
CA GLN A 10 8.69 -50.10 10.78
C GLN A 10 7.54 -50.98 11.26
N THR A 11 6.35 -50.75 10.70
CA THR A 11 5.32 -51.79 10.60
C THR A 11 4.72 -51.71 9.21
N ASP A 12 5.14 -52.65 8.38
CA ASP A 12 4.42 -53.07 7.18
C ASP A 12 3.13 -53.78 7.57
N SER A 13 2.03 -53.45 6.90
CA SER A 13 0.88 -54.34 6.70
C SER A 13 0.07 -53.88 5.49
N ALA A 14 -0.06 -54.77 4.52
CA ALA A 14 -1.00 -54.75 3.39
C ALA A 14 -1.85 -56.05 3.47
N PRO A 15 -2.80 -56.32 2.55
CA PRO A 15 -3.97 -55.54 2.10
C PRO A 15 -5.27 -56.37 2.28
N ASN A 16 -6.35 -55.94 1.60
CA ASN A 16 -7.71 -56.53 1.46
C ASN A 16 -8.75 -55.89 2.43
N THR A 17 -10.01 -55.62 2.06
CA THR A 17 -10.88 -56.29 1.09
C THR A 17 -12.02 -55.32 0.69
N ASP A 18 -12.54 -55.56 -0.52
CA ASP A 18 -13.77 -55.11 -1.17
C ASP A 18 -14.90 -54.53 -0.29
N SER A 19 -15.47 -53.40 -0.75
CA SER A 19 -16.89 -53.12 -0.53
C SER A 19 -17.46 -52.25 -1.65
N GLU A 20 -18.58 -52.74 -2.16
CA GLU A 20 -19.32 -52.30 -3.33
C GLU A 20 -20.09 -50.98 -3.16
N ALA A 21 -20.34 -50.38 -4.32
CA ALA A 21 -21.57 -49.70 -4.75
C ALA A 21 -22.13 -48.54 -3.91
N GLY A 22 -21.81 -47.32 -4.35
CA GLY A 22 -22.62 -46.13 -4.15
C GLY A 22 -22.70 -45.33 -5.45
N THR A 23 -23.81 -45.46 -6.16
CA THR A 23 -24.15 -44.74 -7.41
C THR A 23 -24.06 -43.23 -7.21
N ALA A 24 -22.97 -42.62 -7.69
CA ALA A 24 -22.84 -41.18 -7.81
C ALA A 24 -23.16 -40.77 -9.26
N ILE A 25 -24.11 -39.85 -9.40
CA ILE A 25 -24.46 -39.18 -10.65
C ILE A 25 -23.21 -38.47 -11.16
N SER A 26 -22.62 -39.03 -12.22
CA SER A 26 -21.45 -38.49 -12.89
C SER A 26 -21.87 -37.23 -13.66
N ILE A 27 -21.75 -36.07 -13.02
CA ILE A 27 -21.71 -34.79 -13.72
C ILE A 27 -20.37 -34.76 -14.46
N THR A 28 -20.43 -35.00 -15.76
CA THR A 28 -19.29 -34.89 -16.69
C THR A 28 -18.84 -33.43 -16.76
N ILE A 29 -18.07 -32.99 -15.76
CA ILE A 29 -17.29 -31.76 -15.79
C ILE A 29 -16.04 -32.06 -16.61
N ASP A 30 -15.91 -31.36 -17.72
CA ASP A 30 -14.79 -31.46 -18.65
C ASP A 30 -13.43 -31.32 -17.90
N PRO A 31 -12.59 -32.38 -17.82
CA PRO A 31 -11.37 -32.37 -17.01
C PRO A 31 -10.20 -31.59 -17.63
N GLY A 32 -10.36 -31.04 -18.83
CA GLY A 32 -9.26 -30.45 -19.62
C GLY A 32 -8.80 -29.04 -19.21
N SER A 33 -9.58 -28.29 -18.42
CA SER A 33 -9.33 -26.84 -18.24
C SER A 33 -8.69 -26.44 -16.89
N THR A 34 -8.56 -27.37 -15.93
CA THR A 34 -8.09 -27.04 -14.56
C THR A 34 -6.64 -27.40 -14.23
N SER A 35 -5.89 -28.11 -15.10
CA SER A 35 -4.48 -28.42 -14.80
C SER A 35 -3.59 -27.19 -15.02
N MET A 36 -3.78 -26.48 -16.13
CA MET A 36 -2.90 -25.38 -16.52
C MET A 36 -2.94 -24.18 -15.56
N GLY A 37 -4.09 -23.88 -14.95
CA GLY A 37 -4.21 -22.83 -13.94
C GLY A 37 -3.56 -23.19 -12.60
N ARG A 38 -3.59 -24.48 -12.23
CA ARG A 38 -2.89 -24.98 -11.03
C ARG A 38 -1.38 -24.95 -11.20
N ASP A 39 -0.89 -25.29 -12.38
CA ASP A 39 0.54 -25.25 -12.70
C ASP A 39 1.09 -23.83 -12.64
N PHE A 40 0.33 -22.83 -13.11
CA PHE A 40 0.72 -21.42 -13.01
C PHE A 40 0.73 -20.90 -11.57
N SER A 41 -0.31 -21.19 -10.76
CA SER A 41 -0.34 -20.77 -9.36
C SER A 41 0.84 -21.35 -8.58
N ARG A 42 1.16 -22.63 -8.85
CA ARG A 42 2.30 -23.32 -8.26
C ARG A 42 3.63 -22.68 -8.67
N LEU A 43 3.83 -22.43 -9.96
CA LEU A 43 5.04 -21.78 -10.47
C LEU A 43 5.22 -20.38 -9.86
N PHE A 44 4.16 -19.58 -9.80
CA PHE A 44 4.23 -18.26 -9.19
C PHE A 44 4.54 -18.33 -7.70
N SER A 45 3.92 -19.26 -6.99
CA SER A 45 4.24 -19.54 -5.58
C SER A 45 5.71 -19.91 -5.38
N ASP A 46 6.27 -20.76 -6.24
CA ASP A 46 7.69 -21.16 -6.19
C ASP A 46 8.62 -19.95 -6.41
N ILE A 47 8.28 -19.06 -7.35
CA ILE A 47 9.01 -17.81 -7.59
C ILE A 47 9.00 -16.93 -6.34
N VAL A 48 7.83 -16.70 -5.74
CA VAL A 48 7.70 -15.85 -4.55
C VAL A 48 8.41 -16.47 -3.34
N CYS A 49 8.36 -17.80 -3.21
CA CYS A 49 9.11 -18.51 -2.18
C CYS A 49 10.62 -18.33 -2.37
N GLU A 50 11.12 -18.37 -3.60
CA GLU A 50 12.54 -18.15 -3.89
C GLU A 50 12.98 -16.70 -3.62
N GLN A 51 12.17 -15.71 -4.02
CA GLN A 51 12.38 -14.31 -3.63
C GLN A 51 12.44 -14.14 -2.12
N ALA A 52 11.56 -14.83 -1.38
CA ALA A 52 11.57 -14.81 0.08
C ALA A 52 12.84 -15.44 0.65
N ARG A 53 13.35 -16.55 0.09
CA ARG A 53 14.64 -17.14 0.50
C ARG A 53 15.80 -16.17 0.29
N GLN A 54 15.89 -15.55 -0.88
CA GLN A 54 16.91 -14.54 -1.18
C GLN A 54 16.84 -13.37 -0.18
N TYR A 55 15.64 -12.88 0.09
CA TYR A 55 15.44 -11.80 1.05
C TYR A 55 15.85 -12.19 2.46
N MET A 56 15.45 -13.38 2.94
CA MET A 56 15.79 -13.86 4.28
C MET A 56 17.28 -14.14 4.44
N ASN A 57 17.94 -14.63 3.39
CA ASN A 57 19.39 -14.80 3.33
C ASN A 57 20.16 -13.49 3.24
N SER A 58 19.47 -12.38 2.95
CA SER A 58 20.11 -11.08 2.85
C SER A 58 20.43 -10.43 4.21
N TYR A 59 20.10 -11.03 5.36
CA TYR A 59 20.11 -10.35 6.66
C TYR A 59 19.22 -9.09 6.66
N PRO A 60 17.89 -9.25 6.53
CA PRO A 60 16.97 -8.11 6.41
C PRO A 60 16.87 -7.24 7.68
N GLY A 61 17.49 -7.67 8.78
CA GLY A 61 17.47 -7.00 10.09
C GLY A 61 16.64 -7.77 11.11
N ASN A 62 16.57 -7.22 12.33
CA ASN A 62 15.91 -7.88 13.46
C ASN A 62 14.39 -8.03 13.25
N HIS A 63 13.89 -9.26 13.43
CA HIS A 63 12.46 -9.60 13.37
C HIS A 63 11.60 -8.85 14.40
N ALA A 64 12.20 -8.29 15.46
CA ALA A 64 11.49 -7.65 16.56
C ALA A 64 11.26 -6.13 16.38
N TRP A 65 11.77 -5.50 15.32
CA TRP A 65 11.77 -4.04 15.20
C TRP A 65 10.71 -3.52 14.21
N GLY A 66 9.69 -2.87 14.78
CA GLY A 66 8.76 -1.99 14.08
C GLY A 66 7.71 -2.67 13.20
N CYS A 67 7.25 -1.94 12.19
CA CYS A 67 6.17 -2.37 11.30
C CYS A 67 6.56 -3.47 10.29
N ASN A 68 7.82 -3.93 10.33
CA ASN A 68 8.32 -5.00 9.45
C ASN A 68 8.04 -6.41 9.99
N THR A 69 7.72 -6.54 11.29
CA THR A 69 7.49 -7.84 11.95
C THR A 69 6.48 -8.72 11.20
N PRO A 70 5.31 -8.22 10.74
CA PRO A 70 4.36 -9.06 10.01
C PRO A 70 4.92 -9.59 8.69
N TYR A 71 5.71 -8.78 7.97
CA TYR A 71 6.33 -9.20 6.70
C TYR A 71 7.44 -10.23 6.94
N HIS A 72 8.27 -10.05 7.96
CA HIS A 72 9.35 -11.00 8.26
C HIS A 72 8.82 -12.40 8.57
N THR A 73 7.77 -12.52 9.40
CA THR A 73 7.16 -13.83 9.68
C THR A 73 6.58 -14.46 8.41
N ARG A 74 5.90 -13.67 7.57
CA ARG A 74 5.31 -14.16 6.31
C ARG A 74 6.38 -14.60 5.32
N PHE A 75 7.45 -13.81 5.15
CA PHE A 75 8.55 -14.15 4.26
C PHE A 75 9.38 -15.33 4.79
N ALA A 76 9.54 -15.49 6.11
CA ALA A 76 10.14 -16.68 6.68
C ALA A 76 9.32 -17.95 6.39
N ASN A 77 7.99 -17.86 6.44
CA ASN A 77 7.11 -18.98 6.06
C ASN A 77 7.20 -19.29 4.56
N LEU A 78 7.15 -18.28 3.70
CA LEU A 78 7.33 -18.45 2.26
C LEU A 78 8.70 -19.04 1.91
N ALA A 79 9.77 -18.60 2.58
CA ALA A 79 11.11 -19.17 2.38
C ALA A 79 11.17 -20.67 2.71
N ARG A 80 10.34 -21.14 3.65
CA ARG A 80 10.16 -22.56 4.00
C ARG A 80 9.19 -23.31 3.06
N GLY A 81 8.64 -22.63 2.04
CA GLY A 81 7.62 -23.19 1.14
C GLY A 81 6.21 -23.24 1.74
N ILE A 82 5.96 -22.55 2.85
CA ILE A 82 4.66 -22.53 3.53
C ILE A 82 3.84 -21.34 3.00
N VAL A 83 2.81 -21.64 2.20
CA VAL A 83 1.95 -20.66 1.56
C VAL A 83 0.56 -20.73 2.20
N HIS A 84 0.23 -19.76 3.06
CA HIS A 84 -1.06 -19.74 3.75
C HIS A 84 -2.20 -19.15 2.93
N PHE A 85 -1.89 -18.25 1.99
CA PHE A 85 -2.92 -17.52 1.23
C PHE A 85 -2.39 -17.12 -0.15
N GLU A 86 -2.76 -17.88 -1.18
CA GLU A 86 -2.33 -17.67 -2.57
C GLU A 86 -2.70 -16.27 -3.09
N GLY A 87 -3.86 -15.73 -2.70
CA GLY A 87 -4.32 -14.41 -3.13
C GLY A 87 -3.45 -13.23 -2.68
N SER A 88 -2.52 -13.42 -1.75
CA SER A 88 -1.56 -12.39 -1.30
C SER A 88 -0.18 -12.52 -1.96
N LEU A 89 0.08 -13.57 -2.74
CA LEU A 89 1.40 -13.80 -3.35
C LEU A 89 1.82 -12.66 -4.27
N GLY A 90 0.89 -12.05 -5.01
CA GLY A 90 1.17 -10.88 -5.86
C GLY A 90 1.76 -9.72 -5.05
N ARG A 91 1.07 -9.33 -3.98
CA ARG A 91 1.53 -8.29 -3.07
C ARG A 91 2.87 -8.64 -2.40
N TYR A 92 3.07 -9.89 -2.00
CA TYR A 92 4.34 -10.32 -1.41
C TYR A 92 5.49 -10.25 -2.40
N SER A 93 5.25 -10.63 -3.67
CA SER A 93 6.20 -10.49 -4.76
C SER A 93 6.63 -9.03 -4.92
N ASP A 94 5.67 -8.09 -5.00
CA ASP A 94 5.97 -6.67 -5.17
C ASP A 94 6.84 -6.12 -4.04
N VAL A 95 6.51 -6.47 -2.79
CA VAL A 95 7.29 -6.05 -1.61
C VAL A 95 8.69 -6.68 -1.63
N LEU A 96 8.82 -7.97 -1.95
CA LEU A 96 10.12 -8.65 -2.01
C LEU A 96 10.99 -8.07 -3.12
N CYS A 97 10.44 -7.88 -4.32
CA CYS A 97 11.12 -7.24 -5.44
C CYS A 97 11.63 -5.84 -5.07
N TYR A 98 10.79 -5.02 -4.44
CA TYR A 98 11.20 -3.70 -3.97
C TYR A 98 12.37 -3.79 -2.99
N ARG A 99 12.24 -4.61 -1.93
CA ARG A 99 13.27 -4.73 -0.88
C ARG A 99 14.61 -5.26 -1.39
N LEU A 100 14.58 -6.27 -2.27
CA LEU A 100 15.77 -6.80 -2.91
C LEU A 100 16.41 -5.76 -3.83
N SER A 101 15.60 -5.06 -4.63
CA SER A 101 16.08 -4.00 -5.54
C SER A 101 16.73 -2.85 -4.77
N MET A 102 16.15 -2.43 -3.65
CA MET A 102 16.75 -1.38 -2.81
C MET A 102 18.05 -1.83 -2.14
N THR A 103 18.13 -3.10 -1.74
CA THR A 103 19.38 -3.67 -1.18
C THR A 103 20.48 -3.72 -2.24
N LYS A 104 20.14 -4.12 -3.47
CA LYS A 104 21.04 -4.07 -4.62
C LYS A 104 21.49 -2.64 -4.91
N LEU A 105 20.55 -1.69 -4.98
CA LEU A 105 20.85 -0.29 -5.23
C LEU A 105 21.82 0.29 -4.19
N ALA A 106 21.67 -0.06 -2.91
CA ALA A 106 22.61 0.36 -1.88
C ALA A 106 24.04 -0.18 -2.11
N THR A 107 24.16 -1.39 -2.68
CA THR A 107 25.44 -1.96 -3.13
C THR A 107 25.99 -1.23 -4.35
N ASP A 108 25.14 -0.83 -5.30
CA ASP A 108 25.60 -0.08 -6.46
C ASP A 108 26.12 1.31 -6.04
N MET A 109 25.44 1.96 -5.09
CA MET A 109 25.84 3.25 -4.53
C MET A 109 27.17 3.18 -3.78
N LYS A 110 27.37 2.15 -2.92
CA LYS A 110 28.65 1.99 -2.21
C LYS A 110 29.80 1.68 -3.16
N ASN A 111 29.55 0.95 -4.25
CA ASN A 111 30.57 0.67 -5.26
C ASN A 111 30.92 1.93 -6.06
N TYR A 112 29.91 2.71 -6.47
CA TYR A 112 30.13 3.97 -7.16
C TYR A 112 30.98 4.95 -6.35
N LEU A 113 30.70 5.03 -5.04
CA LEU A 113 31.45 5.86 -4.12
C LEU A 113 32.76 5.22 -3.62
N ASP A 114 33.07 3.98 -4.00
CA ASP A 114 34.22 3.21 -3.49
C ASP A 114 34.30 3.16 -1.95
N LEU A 115 33.16 2.84 -1.30
CA LEU A 115 33.07 2.72 0.16
C LEU A 115 33.53 1.32 0.61
N PRO A 116 34.39 1.21 1.65
CA PRO A 116 35.04 -0.04 2.05
C PRO A 116 34.13 -0.91 2.93
N ILE A 117 33.04 -1.43 2.35
CA ILE A 117 32.11 -2.35 3.01
C ILE A 117 31.71 -3.49 2.06
N ALA A 118 31.43 -4.66 2.65
CA ALA A 118 30.91 -5.82 1.94
C ALA A 118 29.51 -5.55 1.36
N ASP A 119 29.09 -6.33 0.36
CA ASP A 119 27.77 -6.23 -0.29
C ASP A 119 26.61 -6.12 0.71
N ALA A 120 25.61 -5.28 0.41
CA ALA A 120 24.47 -5.05 1.29
C ALA A 120 23.60 -6.31 1.51
N HIS A 121 23.62 -7.27 0.60
CA HIS A 121 22.98 -8.57 0.77
C HIS A 121 23.72 -9.46 1.77
N LEU A 122 25.02 -9.26 1.94
CA LEU A 122 25.84 -10.09 2.84
C LEU A 122 26.14 -9.38 4.17
N PHE A 123 25.65 -8.15 4.34
CA PHE A 123 25.97 -7.33 5.49
C PHE A 123 24.88 -7.37 6.56
N ASP A 124 25.22 -7.96 7.72
CA ASP A 124 24.36 -7.97 8.89
C ASP A 124 24.46 -6.64 9.68
N ILE A 125 23.52 -5.75 9.39
CA ILE A 125 23.35 -4.45 10.06
C ILE A 125 23.09 -4.63 11.55
N TRP A 126 22.34 -5.67 11.93
CA TRP A 126 21.98 -5.90 13.32
C TRP A 126 23.20 -6.32 14.14
N ALA A 127 24.00 -7.24 13.61
CA ALA A 127 25.28 -7.60 14.22
C ALA A 127 26.24 -6.41 14.30
N TRP A 128 26.20 -5.47 13.34
CA TRP A 128 26.95 -4.23 13.44
C TRP A 128 26.46 -3.35 14.59
N HIS A 129 25.14 -3.11 14.70
CA HIS A 129 24.56 -2.32 15.80
C HIS A 129 24.90 -2.89 17.18
N LEU A 130 24.81 -4.21 17.37
CA LEU A 130 25.12 -4.85 18.66
C LEU A 130 26.59 -4.68 19.10
N LYS A 131 27.50 -4.49 18.14
CA LYS A 131 28.93 -4.27 18.42
C LYS A 131 29.24 -2.81 18.73
N GLN A 132 28.34 -1.89 18.44
CA GLN A 132 28.52 -0.48 18.79
C GLN A 132 28.08 -0.26 20.23
N GLU A 133 29.05 -0.07 21.13
CA GLU A 133 28.77 0.58 22.41
C GLU A 133 28.27 2.01 22.16
N ARG A 134 27.57 2.64 23.12
CA ARG A 134 27.22 4.07 23.04
C ARG A 134 28.50 4.92 23.04
N ASN A 135 29.12 5.03 21.88
CA ASN A 135 30.40 5.70 21.63
C ASN A 135 30.24 6.71 20.50
N GLU A 136 31.33 7.43 20.20
CA GLU A 136 31.35 8.47 19.16
C GLU A 136 30.94 7.96 17.76
N GLN A 137 31.10 6.66 17.47
CA GLN A 137 30.65 6.08 16.20
C GLN A 137 29.13 6.02 16.10
N TRP A 138 28.42 5.84 17.22
CA TRP A 138 26.96 5.84 17.25
C TRP A 138 26.38 7.22 16.95
N ASP A 139 26.96 8.27 17.52
CA ASP A 139 26.55 9.65 17.26
C ASP A 139 26.82 10.04 15.80
N ARG A 140 27.99 9.66 15.28
CA ARG A 140 28.33 9.85 13.86
C ARG A 140 27.35 9.10 12.96
N PHE A 141 27.09 7.83 13.24
CA PHE A 141 26.12 7.02 12.51
C PHE A 141 24.75 7.68 12.50
N SER A 142 24.27 8.16 13.64
CA SER A 142 22.93 8.76 13.76
C SER A 142 22.78 9.99 12.86
N ARG A 143 23.80 10.88 12.84
CA ARG A 143 23.81 12.08 11.98
C ARG A 143 23.87 11.72 10.49
N ILE A 144 24.73 10.77 10.12
CA ILE A 144 24.85 10.32 8.73
C ILE A 144 23.56 9.63 8.28
N HIS A 145 22.98 8.78 9.12
CA HIS A 145 21.73 8.10 8.84
C HIS A 145 20.60 9.09 8.60
N GLU A 146 20.49 10.12 9.43
CA GLU A 146 19.51 11.20 9.24
C GLU A 146 19.71 11.93 7.90
N ALA A 147 20.96 12.22 7.52
CA ALA A 147 21.28 12.83 6.23
C ALA A 147 20.88 11.93 5.05
N VAL A 148 21.24 10.65 5.09
CA VAL A 148 20.89 9.67 4.04
C VAL A 148 19.38 9.45 3.95
N HIS A 149 18.68 9.42 5.09
CA HIS A 149 17.23 9.21 5.15
C HIS A 149 16.43 10.42 4.68
N THR A 150 16.89 11.62 4.98
CA THR A 150 16.25 12.87 4.54
C THR A 150 16.50 13.12 3.05
N ALA A 151 17.65 12.67 2.55
CA ALA A 151 17.97 12.69 1.15
C ALA A 151 17.10 11.68 0.36
N PRO A 152 16.53 12.04 -0.81
CA PRO A 152 15.69 11.15 -1.61
C PRO A 152 16.50 10.10 -2.39
N VAL A 153 17.58 9.58 -1.81
CA VAL A 153 18.56 8.68 -2.46
C VAL A 153 17.90 7.40 -2.99
N PHE A 154 16.99 6.81 -2.21
CA PHE A 154 16.27 5.59 -2.59
C PHE A 154 14.88 5.86 -3.16
N GLY A 155 14.44 7.12 -3.23
CA GLY A 155 13.05 7.49 -3.51
C GLY A 155 12.08 7.06 -2.40
N TYR A 156 10.79 7.33 -2.61
CA TYR A 156 9.72 6.93 -1.69
C TYR A 156 9.11 5.60 -2.15
N PRO A 157 8.93 4.61 -1.25
CA PRO A 157 8.19 3.40 -1.60
C PRO A 157 6.71 3.72 -1.89
N GLU A 158 6.10 2.96 -2.78
CA GLU A 158 4.64 2.93 -2.88
C GLU A 158 4.03 2.48 -1.53
N PRO A 159 2.80 2.93 -1.18
CA PRO A 159 2.18 2.64 0.11
C PRO A 159 2.18 1.15 0.51
N GLU A 160 2.15 0.25 -0.47
CA GLU A 160 2.10 -1.21 -0.27
C GLU A 160 3.46 -1.91 -0.34
N GLN A 161 4.51 -1.25 -0.86
CA GLN A 161 5.84 -1.84 -1.10
C GLN A 161 6.72 -1.93 0.15
N GLY A 162 6.17 -1.58 1.31
CA GLY A 162 6.84 -1.71 2.59
C GLY A 162 7.51 -0.42 3.03
N LEU A 163 6.68 0.56 3.40
CA LEU A 163 7.08 1.58 4.37
C LEU A 163 7.90 0.90 5.50
N PHE A 164 8.94 1.59 5.98
CA PHE A 164 9.83 1.13 7.06
C PHE A 164 10.91 0.11 6.69
N PHE A 165 11.15 -0.18 5.40
CA PHE A 165 12.34 -0.95 5.01
C PHE A 165 13.62 -0.09 5.07
N ASN A 166 14.18 0.05 6.27
CA ASN A 166 15.32 0.95 6.55
C ASN A 166 16.71 0.35 6.27
N LYS A 167 16.78 -0.94 5.94
CA LYS A 167 18.05 -1.63 5.67
C LYS A 167 18.98 -0.87 4.71
N PRO A 168 18.56 -0.45 3.51
CA PRO A 168 19.45 0.26 2.57
C PRO A 168 20.01 1.57 3.16
N PHE A 169 19.19 2.32 3.90
CA PHE A 169 19.59 3.56 4.56
C PHE A 169 20.62 3.32 5.67
N HIS A 170 20.34 2.36 6.58
CA HIS A 170 21.28 1.95 7.62
C HIS A 170 22.61 1.46 7.02
N TYR A 171 22.54 0.64 5.98
CA TYR A 171 23.73 0.10 5.33
C TYR A 171 24.62 1.20 4.78
N LEU A 172 24.04 2.15 4.02
CA LEU A 172 24.80 3.24 3.41
C LEU A 172 25.40 4.17 4.49
N ALA A 173 24.65 4.43 5.57
CA ALA A 173 25.17 5.19 6.70
C ALA A 173 26.37 4.49 7.37
N ILE A 174 26.30 3.17 7.57
CA ILE A 174 27.41 2.38 8.12
C ILE A 174 28.60 2.40 7.15
N ALA A 175 28.37 2.34 5.85
CA ALA A 175 29.41 2.44 4.84
C ALA A 175 30.19 3.76 4.93
N PHE A 176 29.49 4.89 5.11
CA PHE A 176 30.09 6.19 5.34
C PHE A 176 30.82 6.30 6.68
N VAL A 177 30.29 5.70 7.75
CA VAL A 177 31.01 5.64 9.04
C VAL A 177 32.34 4.89 8.87
N LYS A 178 32.33 3.75 8.19
CA LYS A 178 33.52 2.92 7.95
C LYS A 178 34.53 3.55 7.01
N SER A 179 34.11 4.41 6.08
CA SER A 179 35.02 5.08 5.16
C SER A 179 35.85 6.19 5.83
N GLY A 180 35.42 6.67 7.00
CA GLY A 180 36.11 7.76 7.71
C GLY A 180 35.98 9.13 7.04
N ARG A 181 35.19 9.26 5.98
CA ARG A 181 34.95 10.53 5.25
C ARG A 181 34.37 11.59 6.17
N SER A 182 34.80 12.85 6.06
CA SER A 182 34.26 13.97 6.85
C SER A 182 32.77 14.18 6.57
N MET A 183 32.05 14.90 7.44
CA MET A 183 30.62 15.15 7.20
C MET A 183 30.38 15.95 5.92
N GLU A 184 31.27 16.87 5.57
CA GLU A 184 31.21 17.65 4.33
C GLU A 184 31.36 16.74 3.10
N GLN A 185 32.28 15.77 3.15
CA GLN A 185 32.43 14.77 2.10
C GLN A 185 31.19 13.88 2.00
N VAL A 186 30.65 13.42 3.13
CA VAL A 186 29.41 12.62 3.16
C VAL A 186 28.25 13.37 2.50
N HIS A 187 28.06 14.66 2.81
CA HIS A 187 27.02 15.46 2.17
C HIS A 187 27.24 15.61 0.66
N ALA A 188 28.47 15.92 0.22
CA ALA A 188 28.79 16.00 -1.19
C ALA A 188 28.55 14.67 -1.93
N ASP A 189 28.90 13.55 -1.31
CA ASP A 189 28.64 12.22 -1.85
C ASP A 189 27.15 11.90 -1.96
N ILE A 190 26.35 12.27 -0.96
CA ILE A 190 24.90 12.11 -0.98
C ILE A 190 24.28 12.93 -2.12
N GLU A 191 24.71 14.18 -2.33
CA GLU A 191 24.26 15.00 -3.47
C GLU A 191 24.66 14.37 -4.81
N ASN A 192 25.90 13.87 -4.93
CA ASN A 192 26.34 13.16 -6.13
C ASN A 192 25.50 11.91 -6.42
N LEU A 193 25.10 11.16 -5.38
CA LEU A 193 24.17 10.04 -5.52
C LEU A 193 22.80 10.52 -6.00
N ILE A 194 22.27 11.58 -5.40
CA ILE A 194 20.99 12.16 -5.80
C ILE A 194 21.03 12.52 -7.29
N ASP A 195 22.03 13.26 -7.76
CA ASP A 195 22.10 13.70 -9.15
C ASP A 195 22.22 12.53 -10.13
N ARG A 196 23.08 11.56 -9.82
CA ARG A 196 23.30 10.39 -10.68
C ARG A 196 22.04 9.53 -10.81
N PHE A 197 21.35 9.28 -9.70
CA PHE A 197 20.19 8.39 -9.67
C PHE A 197 18.86 9.11 -9.91
N LYS A 198 18.81 10.45 -9.85
CA LYS A 198 17.71 11.27 -10.40
C LYS A 198 17.76 11.36 -11.92
N ARG A 199 18.94 11.55 -12.52
CA ARG A 199 19.08 11.75 -13.97
C ARG A 199 18.58 10.54 -14.77
N ALA A 200 18.82 9.33 -14.27
CA ALA A 200 18.25 8.09 -14.83
C ALA A 200 16.71 8.01 -14.77
N ARG A 201 16.02 8.90 -14.01
CA ARG A 201 14.56 8.98 -13.93
C ARG A 201 13.94 10.11 -14.77
N CYS A 202 14.71 11.12 -15.20
CA CYS A 202 14.16 12.34 -15.82
C CYS A 202 14.51 12.54 -17.30
N GLU A 203 15.55 11.91 -17.86
CA GLU A 203 15.96 12.11 -19.26
C GLU A 203 15.03 11.48 -20.31
N THR A 204 13.75 11.22 -19.99
CA THR A 204 12.74 10.67 -20.91
C THR A 204 11.74 11.73 -21.42
N GLU A 205 11.95 13.01 -21.09
CA GLU A 205 11.04 14.11 -21.46
C GLU A 205 11.77 15.15 -22.33
N GLU A 206 11.93 14.88 -23.63
CA GLU A 206 12.20 15.93 -24.62
C GLU A 206 10.93 16.17 -25.46
N SER A 207 10.56 17.45 -25.54
CA SER A 207 9.33 17.96 -26.15
C SER A 207 9.36 17.86 -27.68
N ALA A 208 8.41 17.13 -28.26
CA ALA A 208 7.92 17.34 -29.62
C ALA A 208 6.43 17.72 -29.49
N ASP A 209 6.07 19.00 -29.58
CA ASP A 209 5.94 19.85 -30.77
C ASP A 209 4.76 19.46 -31.69
N MET A 210 3.73 20.29 -31.56
CA MET A 210 2.75 20.78 -32.54
C MET A 210 2.18 19.84 -33.63
N GLY A 211 0.86 19.64 -33.54
CA GLY A 211 0.01 19.17 -34.64
C GLY A 211 -1.47 19.41 -34.34
N ASP A 212 -2.00 20.49 -34.90
CA ASP A 212 -3.36 21.04 -34.72
C ASP A 212 -4.38 20.37 -35.71
N PRO A 213 -5.66 20.79 -35.79
CA PRO A 213 -6.83 19.93 -35.56
C PRO A 213 -7.55 19.49 -36.85
N ALA A 214 -8.39 18.46 -36.75
CA ALA A 214 -9.35 18.12 -37.81
C ALA A 214 -10.77 17.94 -37.26
N ASP A 215 -11.60 18.80 -37.83
CA ASP A 215 -13.03 19.03 -37.69
C ASP A 215 -13.88 17.82 -38.15
N GLY A 216 -15.10 17.69 -37.63
CA GLY A 216 -15.96 16.55 -37.93
C GLY A 216 -17.35 16.57 -37.30
N SER A 217 -18.10 17.63 -37.57
CA SER A 217 -19.53 17.79 -37.29
C SER A 217 -20.40 16.76 -38.02
N VAL A 218 -21.30 16.06 -37.31
CA VAL A 218 -22.51 15.44 -37.89
C VAL A 218 -23.70 15.60 -36.94
N GLU A 219 -24.68 16.37 -37.39
CA GLU A 219 -26.03 16.51 -36.85
C GLU A 219 -26.83 15.19 -36.94
N ALA A 220 -27.60 14.85 -35.91
CA ALA A 220 -28.92 14.25 -36.11
C ALA A 220 -29.84 14.26 -34.86
N LYS A 221 -31.00 14.90 -35.07
CA LYS A 221 -32.37 14.50 -34.66
C LYS A 221 -32.77 14.53 -33.18
N LYS A 222 -33.37 15.68 -32.88
CA LYS A 222 -34.43 16.00 -31.91
C LYS A 222 -35.58 14.97 -31.90
N SER A 223 -35.80 14.33 -30.75
CA SER A 223 -37.07 13.69 -30.38
C SER A 223 -37.62 14.34 -29.11
N LYS A 224 -38.85 14.85 -29.23
CA LYS A 224 -39.62 15.57 -28.22
C LYS A 224 -40.51 14.57 -27.49
N THR A 225 -40.31 14.39 -26.18
CA THR A 225 -41.29 13.72 -25.31
C THR A 225 -41.31 14.43 -23.97
N ALA A 226 -42.50 14.89 -23.59
CA ALA A 226 -42.78 15.65 -22.39
C ALA A 226 -43.23 14.73 -21.24
N ASN A 227 -43.04 15.23 -20.01
CA ASN A 227 -43.50 14.71 -18.71
C ASN A 227 -42.77 13.47 -18.19
N VAL A 228 -41.90 13.65 -17.19
CA VAL A 228 -42.23 13.75 -15.75
C VAL A 228 -40.97 14.32 -15.06
N GLU A 229 -41.06 15.49 -14.45
CA GLU A 229 -39.97 16.14 -13.68
C GLU A 229 -39.66 15.32 -12.42
N ALA A 230 -38.82 14.30 -12.57
CA ALA A 230 -37.89 13.90 -11.52
C ALA A 230 -36.55 14.55 -11.89
N SER A 231 -36.25 15.72 -11.31
CA SER A 231 -34.93 16.33 -11.43
C SER A 231 -33.91 15.31 -10.92
N SER A 232 -33.24 14.63 -11.86
CA SER A 232 -32.09 13.81 -11.54
C SER A 232 -31.06 14.74 -10.93
N LEU A 233 -30.89 14.64 -9.61
CA LEU A 233 -29.87 15.36 -8.87
C LEU A 233 -28.52 15.00 -9.50
N GLU A 234 -28.00 15.90 -10.33
CA GLU A 234 -26.70 15.75 -10.96
C GLU A 234 -25.67 15.48 -9.85
N THR A 235 -25.09 14.29 -9.89
CA THR A 235 -24.18 13.85 -8.84
C THR A 235 -22.77 14.32 -9.19
N LYS A 236 -22.19 15.13 -8.29
CA LYS A 236 -20.81 15.63 -8.43
C LYS A 236 -19.81 14.47 -8.40
N ARG A 237 -18.78 14.55 -9.24
CA ARG A 237 -17.74 13.51 -9.39
C ARG A 237 -16.38 13.94 -8.82
N PRO A 238 -15.49 12.99 -8.50
CA PRO A 238 -14.08 13.29 -8.19
C PRO A 238 -13.35 13.97 -9.35
N ALA A 239 -12.24 14.65 -9.03
CA ALA A 239 -11.31 15.20 -10.00
C ALA A 239 -10.68 14.08 -10.85
N ARG A 240 -10.60 14.28 -12.17
CA ARG A 240 -10.03 13.33 -13.15
C ARG A 240 -8.64 13.70 -13.62
N ASN A 241 -8.26 14.96 -13.45
CA ASN A 241 -6.98 15.48 -13.91
C ASN A 241 -6.42 16.49 -12.89
N ARG A 242 -5.18 16.91 -13.13
CA ARG A 242 -4.44 17.80 -12.23
C ARG A 242 -5.07 19.19 -12.07
N ALA A 243 -5.68 19.73 -13.13
CA ALA A 243 -6.31 21.06 -13.07
C ALA A 243 -7.57 21.02 -12.19
N GLU A 244 -8.40 19.99 -12.38
CA GLU A 244 -9.56 19.70 -11.54
C GLU A 244 -9.15 19.49 -10.07
N GLU A 245 -8.06 18.76 -9.81
CA GLU A 245 -7.56 18.53 -8.45
C GLU A 245 -7.08 19.83 -7.77
N GLN A 246 -6.38 20.70 -8.51
CA GLN A 246 -5.95 22.01 -8.02
C GLN A 246 -7.16 22.92 -7.71
N GLU A 247 -8.18 22.87 -8.56
CA GLU A 247 -9.43 23.60 -8.34
C GLU A 247 -10.15 23.09 -7.09
N LEU A 248 -10.27 21.77 -6.92
CA LEU A 248 -10.89 21.17 -5.74
C LEU A 248 -10.14 21.54 -4.45
N ASN A 249 -8.80 21.47 -4.47
CA ASN A 249 -7.96 21.88 -3.34
C ASN A 249 -8.14 23.36 -2.98
N LYS A 250 -8.32 24.23 -3.97
CA LYS A 250 -8.60 25.66 -3.73
C LYS A 250 -9.96 25.85 -3.05
N LEU A 251 -10.99 25.15 -3.49
CA LEU A 251 -12.31 25.20 -2.86
C LEU A 251 -12.30 24.64 -1.43
N ASP A 252 -11.55 23.57 -1.21
CA ASP A 252 -11.35 22.98 0.13
C ASP A 252 -10.67 23.95 1.09
N GLN A 253 -9.64 24.66 0.63
CA GLN A 253 -8.98 25.71 1.42
C GLN A 253 -9.95 26.82 1.81
N GLN A 254 -10.80 27.27 0.87
CA GLN A 254 -11.80 28.30 1.15
C GLN A 254 -12.82 27.82 2.18
N GLU A 255 -13.30 26.59 2.05
CA GLU A 255 -14.26 26.03 2.99
C GLU A 255 -13.65 25.81 4.37
N TYR A 256 -12.41 25.32 4.45
CA TYR A 256 -11.70 25.15 5.71
C TYR A 256 -11.51 26.50 6.44
N VAL A 257 -11.21 27.57 5.71
CA VAL A 257 -11.12 28.94 6.28
C VAL A 257 -12.50 29.40 6.78
N LYS A 258 -13.59 29.16 6.04
CA LYS A 258 -14.96 29.47 6.48
C LYS A 258 -15.31 28.72 7.78
N ILE A 259 -14.95 27.43 7.88
CA ILE A 259 -15.15 26.61 9.08
C ILE A 259 -14.36 27.18 10.25
N THR A 260 -13.07 27.41 10.06
CA THR A 260 -12.17 27.94 11.11
C THR A 260 -12.70 29.27 11.65
N LYS A 261 -13.08 30.21 10.77
CA LYS A 261 -13.64 31.51 11.16
C LYS A 261 -14.94 31.40 11.97
N LYS A 262 -15.80 30.43 11.64
CA LYS A 262 -17.04 30.17 12.41
C LYS A 262 -16.74 29.60 13.80
N LEU A 263 -15.66 28.83 13.93
CA LEU A 263 -15.25 28.22 15.19
C LEU A 263 -14.45 29.16 16.11
N SER A 264 -13.83 30.23 15.58
CA SER A 264 -13.02 31.20 16.35
C SER A 264 -13.80 32.09 17.33
N HIS A 265 -14.92 31.64 17.89
CA HIS A 265 -15.63 32.38 18.94
C HIS A 265 -14.85 32.37 20.27
N PRO A 266 -14.81 33.50 21.01
CA PRO A 266 -13.84 33.78 22.06
C PRO A 266 -13.92 32.90 23.33
N SER A 267 -14.80 31.90 23.38
CA SER A 267 -15.09 31.11 24.59
C SER A 267 -14.60 29.66 24.57
N THR A 268 -13.87 29.23 23.53
CA THR A 268 -13.41 27.83 23.43
C THR A 268 -11.92 27.69 23.70
N THR A 269 -11.59 26.90 24.73
CA THR A 269 -10.22 26.51 25.13
C THR A 269 -9.70 25.27 24.39
N PHE A 270 -10.44 24.76 23.41
CA PHE A 270 -10.10 23.56 22.65
C PHE A 270 -9.11 23.88 21.51
N ASP A 271 -8.40 22.84 21.05
CA ASP A 271 -7.62 22.88 19.81
C ASP A 271 -8.56 23.16 18.62
N LEU A 272 -8.67 24.44 18.25
CA LEU A 272 -9.55 24.94 17.19
C LEU A 272 -9.25 24.27 15.85
N ASP A 273 -8.00 23.91 15.61
CA ASP A 273 -7.54 23.29 14.37
C ASP A 273 -8.03 21.84 14.27
N LEU A 274 -7.95 21.08 15.37
CA LEU A 274 -8.52 19.74 15.43
C LEU A 274 -10.04 19.76 15.21
N LEU A 275 -10.73 20.72 15.84
CA LEU A 275 -12.18 20.88 15.67
C LEU A 275 -12.56 21.27 14.24
N ALA A 276 -11.81 22.19 13.62
CA ALA A 276 -12.02 22.60 12.23
C ALA A 276 -11.85 21.42 11.27
N ARG A 277 -10.80 20.59 11.45
CA ARG A 277 -10.61 19.37 10.66
C ARG A 277 -11.73 18.36 10.85
N LYS A 278 -12.22 18.18 12.08
CA LYS A 278 -13.35 17.30 12.36
C LYS A 278 -14.61 17.76 11.62
N VAL A 279 -14.95 19.05 11.68
CA VAL A 279 -16.10 19.62 10.95
C VAL A 279 -15.91 19.48 9.44
N PHE A 280 -14.70 19.70 8.94
CA PHE A 280 -14.37 19.51 7.52
C PHE A 280 -14.56 18.05 7.09
N TRP A 281 -14.10 17.10 7.90
CA TRP A 281 -14.27 15.67 7.69
C TRP A 281 -15.75 15.28 7.65
N GLU A 282 -16.54 15.72 8.64
CA GLU A 282 -17.98 15.47 8.72
C GLU A 282 -18.72 16.03 7.50
N LYS A 283 -18.26 17.18 6.98
CA LYS A 283 -18.87 17.82 5.81
C LYS A 283 -18.61 17.06 4.52
N PHE A 284 -17.41 16.53 4.31
CA PHE A 284 -16.99 16.02 2.99
C PHE A 284 -16.71 14.51 2.91
N TYR A 285 -16.39 13.85 4.02
CA TYR A 285 -15.92 12.46 4.04
C TYR A 285 -16.81 11.51 4.85
N ALA A 286 -17.56 12.01 5.83
CA ALA A 286 -18.52 11.19 6.56
C ALA A 286 -19.66 10.72 5.64
N LYS A 287 -19.93 9.40 5.63
CA LYS A 287 -21.10 8.81 4.97
C LYS A 287 -22.35 9.03 5.82
N SER A 288 -22.19 8.94 7.13
CA SER A 288 -23.27 9.11 8.10
C SER A 288 -22.84 10.00 9.27
N LYS A 289 -23.82 10.54 10.01
CA LYS A 289 -23.54 11.26 11.27
C LYS A 289 -22.93 10.37 12.36
N ALA A 290 -23.00 9.04 12.21
CA ALA A 290 -22.42 8.09 13.14
C ALA A 290 -20.95 7.78 12.84
N ASP A 291 -20.44 8.17 11.67
CA ASP A 291 -19.05 7.92 11.32
C ASP A 291 -18.15 8.78 12.21
N THR A 292 -17.08 8.19 12.71
CA THR A 292 -16.14 8.88 13.60
C THR A 292 -14.96 9.41 12.80
N CYS A 293 -14.61 10.68 13.00
CA CYS A 293 -13.39 11.26 12.42
C CYS A 293 -12.17 10.43 12.88
N PRO A 294 -11.28 10.00 11.96
CA PRO A 294 -10.13 9.17 12.30
C PRO A 294 -9.08 9.89 13.15
N GLU A 295 -9.12 11.23 13.19
CA GLU A 295 -8.24 12.02 14.04
C GLU A 295 -8.87 12.15 15.43
N ASP A 296 -8.32 11.39 16.38
CA ASP A 296 -8.70 11.45 17.79
C ASP A 296 -7.55 12.02 18.64
N HIS A 297 -7.88 12.83 19.65
CA HIS A 297 -6.93 13.35 20.64
C HIS A 297 -6.21 12.23 21.42
N THR A 298 -6.82 11.03 21.47
CA THR A 298 -6.20 9.84 22.09
C THR A 298 -5.36 9.02 21.10
N ALA A 299 -5.45 9.28 19.80
CA ALA A 299 -4.71 8.54 18.79
C ALA A 299 -3.21 8.82 18.91
N THR A 300 -2.47 7.82 19.39
CA THR A 300 -1.01 7.87 19.47
C THR A 300 -0.42 7.58 18.09
N LEU A 301 -0.36 8.62 17.25
CA LEU A 301 0.44 8.57 16.03
C LEU A 301 1.92 8.39 16.40
N ASN A 302 2.61 7.47 15.72
CA ASN A 302 4.06 7.36 15.82
C ASN A 302 4.74 8.63 15.28
N LEU A 303 5.99 8.88 15.66
CA LEU A 303 6.73 10.11 15.32
C LEU A 303 6.71 10.41 13.81
N TYR A 304 6.87 9.39 12.96
CA TYR A 304 6.88 9.56 11.50
C TYR A 304 5.52 9.95 10.93
N ALA A 305 4.43 9.31 11.40
CA ALA A 305 3.07 9.69 11.02
C ALA A 305 2.77 11.13 11.43
N ARG A 306 3.23 11.57 12.61
CA ARG A 306 3.15 12.97 13.04
C ARG A 306 3.88 13.90 12.07
N THR A 307 5.13 13.60 11.71
CA THR A 307 5.91 14.41 10.77
C THR A 307 5.24 14.50 9.39
N THR A 308 4.74 13.38 8.87
CA THR A 308 4.04 13.32 7.58
C THR A 308 2.78 14.18 7.59
N VAL A 309 1.98 14.09 8.67
CA VAL A 309 0.77 14.89 8.87
C VAL A 309 1.12 16.37 8.96
N VAL A 310 2.14 16.73 9.73
CA VAL A 310 2.62 18.11 9.85
C VAL A 310 3.03 18.65 8.49
N GLU A 311 3.74 17.87 7.69
CA GLU A 311 4.23 18.34 6.39
C GLU A 311 3.10 18.50 5.37
N ARG A 312 2.20 17.51 5.25
CA ARG A 312 1.02 17.65 4.38
C ARG A 312 0.10 18.80 4.79
N ARG A 313 0.04 19.13 6.08
CA ARG A 313 -0.76 20.26 6.57
C ARG A 313 -0.21 21.62 6.15
N LYS A 314 1.06 21.74 5.74
CA LYS A 314 1.59 22.99 5.21
C LYS A 314 0.93 23.37 3.89
N SER A 315 0.59 22.39 3.05
CA SER A 315 -0.12 22.61 1.77
C SER A 315 -1.63 22.40 1.86
N SER A 316 -2.09 21.61 2.84
CA SER A 316 -3.50 21.22 2.98
C SER A 316 -3.89 21.20 4.46
N PRO A 317 -4.22 22.36 5.06
CA PRO A 317 -4.51 22.47 6.51
C PRO A 317 -5.65 21.56 6.99
N TRP A 318 -6.56 21.18 6.09
CA TRP A 318 -7.67 20.25 6.37
C TRP A 318 -7.26 18.76 6.37
N TYR A 319 -5.99 18.44 6.07
CA TYR A 319 -5.50 17.07 6.01
C TYR A 319 -5.52 16.39 7.40
N PHE A 320 -6.10 15.20 7.44
CA PHE A 320 -6.11 14.30 8.60
C PHE A 320 -5.42 12.97 8.25
N TRP A 321 -4.88 12.30 9.26
CA TRP A 321 -4.20 11.02 9.06
C TRP A 321 -5.13 9.97 8.46
N GLY A 322 -4.65 9.23 7.47
CA GLY A 322 -5.41 8.17 6.81
C GLY A 322 -6.44 8.66 5.80
N LEU A 323 -6.50 9.96 5.50
CA LEU A 323 -7.40 10.54 4.49
C LEU A 323 -7.36 9.78 3.15
N ASP A 324 -6.17 9.33 2.72
CA ASP A 324 -5.98 8.58 1.47
C ASP A 324 -6.80 7.27 1.41
N GLY A 325 -7.28 6.76 2.55
CA GLY A 325 -8.15 5.59 2.65
C GLY A 325 -9.66 5.90 2.62
N TYR A 326 -10.06 7.17 2.61
CA TYR A 326 -11.47 7.58 2.63
C TYR A 326 -11.91 8.11 1.26
N THR A 327 -12.98 7.54 0.72
CA THR A 327 -13.66 8.10 -0.44
C THR A 327 -14.45 9.34 -0.02
N ARG A 328 -14.21 10.46 -0.70
CA ARG A 328 -15.00 11.69 -0.53
C ARG A 328 -16.47 11.44 -0.85
N GLN A 329 -17.36 11.90 0.03
CA GLN A 329 -18.81 11.69 -0.06
C GLN A 329 -19.55 12.91 -0.60
N ARG A 330 -19.02 14.11 -0.36
CA ARG A 330 -19.62 15.38 -0.80
C ARG A 330 -18.55 16.31 -1.35
N PHE A 331 -18.97 17.20 -2.24
CA PHE A 331 -18.11 18.20 -2.86
C PHE A 331 -18.56 19.61 -2.45
N PRO A 332 -17.66 20.60 -2.49
CA PRO A 332 -18.03 22.00 -2.30
C PRO A 332 -19.16 22.41 -3.26
N GLU A 333 -19.99 23.38 -2.88
CA GLU A 333 -21.12 23.83 -3.69
C GLU A 333 -20.66 24.40 -5.04
N GLU A 334 -19.48 25.02 -5.04
CA GLU A 334 -18.82 25.62 -6.19
C GLU A 334 -18.13 24.59 -7.11
N TRP A 335 -18.10 23.30 -6.75
CA TRP A 335 -17.53 22.26 -7.60
C TRP A 335 -18.44 21.94 -8.79
N LEU A 336 -18.02 22.24 -10.02
CA LEU A 336 -18.88 22.21 -11.21
C LEU A 336 -18.81 20.90 -12.03
N TYR A 337 -18.08 19.89 -11.56
CA TYR A 337 -17.89 18.64 -12.30
C TYR A 337 -18.87 17.57 -11.84
N PHE A 338 -19.72 17.12 -12.77
CA PHE A 338 -20.76 16.11 -12.55
C PHE A 338 -20.44 14.82 -13.30
N LEU A 339 -21.02 13.70 -12.84
CA LEU A 339 -21.02 12.44 -13.60
C LEU A 339 -21.80 12.65 -14.90
N ALA A 340 -21.28 12.10 -16.01
CA ALA A 340 -22.01 12.13 -17.27
C ALA A 340 -23.24 11.22 -17.21
N ASP A 341 -24.32 11.57 -17.92
CA ASP A 341 -25.54 10.76 -17.99
C ASP A 341 -25.20 9.32 -18.44
N GLY A 342 -25.40 8.37 -17.53
CA GLY A 342 -25.12 6.95 -17.75
C GLY A 342 -23.87 6.40 -17.06
N GLU A 343 -23.01 7.24 -16.48
CA GLU A 343 -21.92 6.78 -15.61
C GLU A 343 -22.47 6.35 -14.25
N LYS A 344 -22.55 5.03 -14.02
CA LYS A 344 -22.91 4.50 -12.70
C LYS A 344 -21.78 4.78 -11.72
N GLY A 345 -22.05 5.58 -10.69
CA GLY A 345 -21.07 5.97 -9.66
C GLY A 345 -20.40 4.82 -8.90
N GLY A 346 -20.81 3.57 -9.10
CA GLY A 346 -20.15 2.38 -8.54
C GLY A 346 -18.86 1.98 -9.26
N ASP A 347 -18.71 2.32 -10.55
CA ASP A 347 -17.55 1.89 -11.36
C ASP A 347 -16.27 2.69 -11.02
N TYR A 348 -16.41 3.82 -10.32
CA TYR A 348 -15.31 4.72 -9.95
C TYR A 348 -14.61 4.37 -8.63
N LEU A 349 -15.18 3.48 -7.81
CA LEU A 349 -14.53 3.04 -6.57
C LEU A 349 -13.28 2.18 -6.83
N ASP A 350 -13.05 1.77 -8.07
CA ASP A 350 -11.95 0.89 -8.46
C ASP A 350 -10.93 1.52 -9.43
N SER A 351 -11.14 2.77 -9.87
CA SER A 351 -10.07 3.51 -10.55
C SER A 351 -9.11 4.04 -9.50
N ARG A 352 -8.17 3.18 -9.06
CA ARG A 352 -6.86 3.67 -8.61
C ARG A 352 -6.41 4.72 -9.64
N LEU A 353 -6.00 5.90 -9.17
CA LEU A 353 -5.24 6.88 -9.95
C LEU A 353 -4.14 6.11 -10.70
N LEU A 354 -4.40 5.81 -11.97
CA LEU A 354 -3.61 4.92 -12.80
C LEU A 354 -2.49 5.77 -13.37
N PHE A 355 -1.39 5.89 -12.62
CA PHE A 355 -0.11 6.30 -13.17
C PHE A 355 0.35 5.20 -14.13
N SER A 356 0.09 5.38 -15.42
CA SER A 356 0.56 4.48 -16.48
C SER A 356 1.91 4.97 -16.98
N TRP A 357 2.99 4.47 -16.38
CA TRP A 357 4.30 4.45 -17.04
C TRP A 357 4.49 3.09 -17.71
N ASN A 358 4.97 3.13 -18.96
CA ASN A 358 5.47 2.02 -19.81
C ASN A 358 4.55 1.56 -20.95
N LYS A 359 4.85 2.05 -22.16
CA LYS A 359 4.59 1.34 -23.41
C LYS A 359 5.82 1.47 -24.32
N THR A 360 6.48 0.35 -24.62
CA THR A 360 7.70 0.28 -25.42
C THR A 360 7.35 0.10 -26.90
N GLN A 361 7.90 0.93 -27.79
CA GLN A 361 8.06 0.59 -29.20
C GLN A 361 9.51 0.80 -29.63
N ALA A 362 10.06 -0.25 -30.24
CA ALA A 362 11.34 -0.23 -30.92
C ALA A 362 11.16 0.37 -32.31
N THR A 363 12.03 1.31 -32.72
CA THR A 363 12.38 1.48 -34.13
C THR A 363 13.83 1.97 -34.23
N SER A 364 14.61 1.19 -34.96
CA SER A 364 15.99 1.42 -35.35
C SER A 364 16.12 2.57 -36.35
N GLY A 365 17.11 3.45 -36.13
CA GLY A 365 17.63 4.38 -37.12
C GLY A 365 19.16 4.43 -37.03
N ILE A 366 19.84 3.72 -37.92
CA ILE A 366 21.29 3.76 -38.08
C ILE A 366 21.64 4.93 -39.02
N THR A 367 22.62 5.76 -38.65
CA THR A 367 23.51 6.38 -39.65
C THR A 367 24.91 6.65 -39.11
N SER A 368 25.87 6.07 -39.85
CA SER A 368 27.23 6.51 -40.18
C SER A 368 28.29 6.75 -39.10
N GLY A 369 29.43 6.09 -39.29
CA GLY A 369 30.70 6.41 -38.62
C GLY A 369 31.74 5.30 -38.68
N VAL A 370 32.23 4.97 -39.88
CA VAL A 370 33.30 3.99 -40.08
C VAL A 370 34.61 4.47 -39.45
N THR A 371 35.17 3.69 -38.52
CA THR A 371 36.62 3.47 -38.38
C THR A 371 36.85 2.12 -37.70
N ARG A 372 37.48 1.19 -38.43
CA ARG A 372 37.74 -0.19 -38.01
C ARG A 372 38.83 -0.22 -36.93
N ALA A 373 38.43 -0.40 -35.68
CA ALA A 373 39.23 -1.13 -34.69
C ALA A 373 38.78 -2.59 -34.71
N THR A 374 39.71 -3.51 -34.93
CA THR A 374 39.48 -4.95 -34.83
C THR A 374 39.33 -5.35 -33.36
N ASP A 375 38.11 -5.33 -32.86
CA ASP A 375 37.78 -5.90 -31.55
C ASP A 375 37.13 -7.28 -31.69
N LYS A 376 37.68 -8.23 -30.93
CA LYS A 376 37.19 -9.59 -30.77
C LYS A 376 35.98 -9.59 -29.84
N THR A 377 34.87 -9.02 -30.29
CA THR A 377 33.60 -9.10 -29.55
C THR A 377 32.86 -10.34 -30.00
N GLY A 378 32.79 -11.33 -29.11
CA GLY A 378 31.97 -12.53 -29.30
C GLY A 378 30.54 -12.14 -29.65
N SER A 379 30.08 -12.65 -30.79
CA SER A 379 28.75 -12.41 -31.34
C SER A 379 27.68 -12.95 -30.38
N PHE A 380 27.08 -12.05 -29.58
CA PHE A 380 25.88 -12.32 -28.78
C PHE A 380 24.58 -12.00 -29.53
N ALA A 381 24.66 -11.70 -30.83
CA ALA A 381 23.47 -11.56 -31.65
C ALA A 381 22.91 -12.96 -31.93
N LEU A 382 21.78 -13.29 -31.30
CA LEU A 382 20.96 -14.42 -31.72
C LEU A 382 20.72 -14.29 -33.23
N PRO A 383 20.86 -15.36 -34.03
CA PRO A 383 20.57 -15.29 -35.45
C PRO A 383 19.13 -14.77 -35.64
N LEU A 384 18.89 -13.97 -36.68
CA LEU A 384 17.62 -13.24 -36.87
C LEU A 384 16.36 -14.14 -36.78
N ASN A 385 16.48 -15.42 -37.13
CA ASN A 385 15.39 -16.40 -37.01
C ASN A 385 15.04 -16.75 -35.55
N GLU A 386 16.03 -16.82 -34.65
CA GLU A 386 15.84 -17.07 -33.22
C GLU A 386 15.27 -15.83 -32.52
N LEU A 387 15.69 -14.63 -32.93
CA LEU A 387 15.12 -13.38 -32.43
C LEU A 387 13.64 -13.22 -32.82
N ALA A 388 13.29 -13.50 -34.07
CA ALA A 388 11.90 -13.46 -34.53
C ALA A 388 11.01 -14.46 -33.75
N LYS A 389 11.51 -15.67 -33.53
CA LYS A 389 10.83 -16.70 -32.73
C LYS A 389 10.68 -16.28 -31.27
N ALA A 390 11.69 -15.62 -30.70
CA ALA A 390 11.61 -15.09 -29.34
C ALA A 390 10.57 -13.96 -29.21
N ILE A 391 10.49 -13.06 -30.20
CA ILE A 391 9.48 -11.99 -30.24
C ILE A 391 8.07 -12.58 -30.33
N GLU A 392 7.86 -13.57 -31.19
CA GLU A 392 6.56 -14.25 -31.33
C GLU A 392 6.15 -14.99 -30.06
N ASN A 393 7.09 -15.71 -29.42
CA ASN A 393 6.85 -16.37 -28.13
C ASN A 393 6.47 -15.35 -27.04
N ASN A 394 7.19 -14.24 -26.94
CA ASN A 394 6.89 -13.17 -25.99
C ASN A 394 5.52 -12.54 -26.26
N HIS A 395 5.16 -12.32 -27.52
CA HIS A 395 3.85 -11.79 -27.88
C HIS A 395 2.72 -12.75 -27.48
N ASN A 396 2.90 -14.05 -27.73
CA ASN A 396 1.94 -15.07 -27.32
C ASN A 396 1.83 -15.17 -25.79
N GLU A 397 2.94 -15.02 -25.06
CA GLU A 397 2.96 -15.03 -23.60
C GLU A 397 2.24 -13.80 -23.02
N VAL A 398 2.51 -12.60 -23.55
CA VAL A 398 1.81 -11.37 -23.16
C VAL A 398 0.31 -11.47 -23.42
N SER A 399 -0.09 -11.98 -24.59
CA SER A 399 -1.51 -12.20 -24.91
C SER A 399 -2.19 -13.16 -23.93
N ARG A 400 -1.51 -14.26 -23.54
CA ARG A 400 -2.04 -15.21 -22.54
C ARG A 400 -2.16 -14.59 -21.14
N VAL A 401 -1.19 -13.74 -20.74
CA VAL A 401 -1.25 -13.01 -19.47
C VAL A 401 -2.42 -12.04 -19.45
N LEU A 402 -2.66 -11.32 -20.55
CA LEU A 402 -3.79 -10.40 -20.68
C LEU A 402 -5.14 -11.14 -20.63
N ASP A 403 -5.26 -12.28 -21.29
CA ASP A 403 -6.46 -13.13 -21.21
C ASP A 403 -6.70 -13.65 -19.79
N LEU A 404 -5.64 -14.08 -19.10
CA LEU A 404 -5.72 -14.54 -17.71
C LEU A 404 -6.14 -13.40 -16.78
N TYR A 405 -5.59 -12.21 -16.99
CA TYR A 405 -5.95 -11.00 -16.25
C TYR A 405 -7.43 -10.65 -16.46
N GLY A 406 -7.92 -10.71 -17.70
CA GLY A 406 -9.34 -10.53 -18.02
C GLY A 406 -10.24 -11.54 -17.32
N LYS A 407 -9.83 -12.82 -17.24
CA LYS A 407 -10.56 -13.88 -16.52
C LYS A 407 -10.53 -13.73 -15.00
N LYS A 408 -9.44 -13.21 -14.43
CA LYS A 408 -9.27 -13.02 -12.98
C LYS A 408 -9.94 -11.74 -12.45
N LYS A 409 -10.18 -10.75 -13.31
CA LYS A 409 -10.90 -9.52 -12.96
C LYS A 409 -12.27 -9.78 -12.31
N PRO A 410 -13.20 -10.58 -12.87
CA PRO A 410 -14.50 -10.81 -12.23
C PRO A 410 -14.39 -11.57 -10.90
N GLU A 411 -13.42 -12.47 -10.75
CA GLU A 411 -13.16 -13.17 -9.48
C GLU A 411 -12.70 -12.18 -8.39
N ARG A 412 -11.78 -11.28 -8.74
CA ARG A 412 -11.33 -10.20 -7.85
C ARG A 412 -12.48 -9.27 -7.46
N ASP A 413 -13.32 -8.92 -8.42
CA ASP A 413 -14.45 -8.01 -8.17
C ASP A 413 -15.53 -8.70 -7.30
N ALA A 414 -15.76 -10.01 -7.50
CA ALA A 414 -16.60 -10.82 -6.61
C ALA A 414 -16.04 -10.87 -5.17
N MET A 415 -14.73 -11.09 -5.01
CA MET A 415 -14.09 -11.07 -3.67
C MET A 415 -14.25 -9.72 -2.97
N ARG A 416 -14.16 -8.61 -3.71
CA ARG A 416 -14.39 -7.27 -3.16
C ARG A 416 -15.84 -7.06 -2.74
N MET A 417 -16.80 -7.54 -3.52
CA MET A 417 -18.21 -7.52 -3.14
C MET A 417 -18.44 -8.31 -1.84
N THR A 418 -17.89 -9.51 -1.72
CA THR A 418 -17.96 -10.30 -0.48
C THR A 418 -17.29 -9.60 0.71
N ALA A 419 -16.16 -8.92 0.50
CA ALA A 419 -15.49 -8.15 1.55
C ALA A 419 -16.35 -6.95 2.01
N CYS A 420 -17.00 -6.25 1.08
CA CYS A 420 -17.95 -5.18 1.39
C CYS A 420 -19.16 -5.69 2.19
N GLU A 421 -19.72 -6.85 1.81
CA GLU A 421 -20.81 -7.48 2.57
C GLU A 421 -20.39 -7.86 3.99
N PHE A 422 -19.18 -8.41 4.15
CA PHE A 422 -18.64 -8.74 5.46
C PHE A 422 -18.45 -7.49 6.32
N GLN A 423 -17.92 -6.42 5.74
CA GLN A 423 -17.75 -5.14 6.42
C GLN A 423 -19.10 -4.55 6.85
N LEU A 424 -20.12 -4.64 6.00
CA LEU A 424 -21.47 -4.17 6.31
C LEU A 424 -22.08 -4.95 7.48
N LYS A 425 -21.97 -6.30 7.47
CA LYS A 425 -22.39 -7.15 8.58
C LYS A 425 -21.62 -6.85 9.87
N SER A 426 -20.32 -6.60 9.77
CA SER A 426 -19.49 -6.21 10.92
C SER A 426 -19.95 -4.88 11.52
N ASN A 427 -20.29 -3.90 10.68
CA ASN A 427 -20.79 -2.61 11.14
C ASN A 427 -22.16 -2.76 11.83
N GLU A 428 -23.05 -3.57 11.27
CA GLU A 428 -24.35 -3.89 11.89
C GLU A 428 -24.18 -4.57 13.27
N LEU A 429 -23.23 -5.50 13.39
CA LEU A 429 -22.92 -6.15 14.67
C LEU A 429 -22.38 -5.14 15.69
N ASN A 430 -21.47 -4.26 15.29
CA ASN A 430 -20.93 -3.21 16.16
C ASN A 430 -22.01 -2.23 16.64
N GLN A 431 -22.97 -1.90 15.78
CA GLN A 431 -24.14 -1.12 16.18
C GLN A 431 -24.96 -1.86 17.25
N LYS A 432 -25.27 -3.14 17.05
CA LYS A 432 -26.01 -3.96 18.03
C LYS A 432 -25.27 -4.07 19.37
N ILE A 433 -23.95 -4.20 19.35
CA ILE A 433 -23.12 -4.19 20.56
C ILE A 433 -23.24 -2.85 21.30
N THR A 434 -23.24 -1.74 20.56
CA THR A 434 -23.37 -0.40 21.14
C THR A 434 -24.76 -0.22 21.77
N GLU A 435 -25.82 -0.63 21.09
CA GLU A 435 -27.20 -0.61 21.64
C GLU A 435 -27.33 -1.47 22.90
N LEU A 436 -26.72 -2.66 22.90
CA LEU A 436 -26.73 -3.56 24.05
C LEU A 436 -25.97 -2.96 25.24
N LYS A 437 -24.83 -2.30 24.98
CA LYS A 437 -24.05 -1.61 26.00
C LYS A 437 -24.84 -0.46 26.64
N THR A 438 -25.52 0.36 25.84
CA THR A 438 -26.38 1.44 26.36
C THR A 438 -27.50 0.90 27.25
N LYS A 439 -28.18 -0.19 26.83
CA LYS A 439 -29.22 -0.83 27.65
C LYS A 439 -28.67 -1.40 28.96
N PHE A 440 -27.46 -1.95 28.92
CA PHE A 440 -26.77 -2.45 30.11
C PHE A 440 -26.44 -1.33 31.09
N ASP A 441 -25.90 -0.21 30.60
CA ASP A 441 -25.58 0.96 31.43
C ASP A 441 -26.85 1.58 32.06
N GLU A 442 -27.96 1.66 31.31
CA GLU A 442 -29.26 2.08 31.84
C GLU A 442 -29.78 1.12 32.94
N SER A 443 -29.57 -0.18 32.77
CA SER A 443 -29.95 -1.19 33.76
C SER A 443 -29.12 -1.05 35.05
N ILE A 444 -27.80 -0.83 34.93
CA ILE A 444 -26.93 -0.53 36.08
C ILE A 444 -27.43 0.71 36.80
N LYS A 445 -27.74 1.79 36.08
CA LYS A 445 -28.25 3.03 36.68
C LYS A 445 -29.52 2.78 37.48
N LYS A 446 -30.51 2.08 36.91
CA LYS A 446 -31.75 1.71 37.64
C LYS A 446 -31.47 0.87 38.88
N ALA A 447 -30.57 -0.11 38.79
CA ALA A 447 -30.18 -0.92 39.94
C ALA A 447 -29.55 -0.07 41.06
N THR A 448 -28.71 0.90 40.71
CA THR A 448 -28.13 1.82 41.70
C THR A 448 -29.17 2.76 42.35
N GLU A 449 -30.19 3.19 41.59
CA GLU A 449 -31.30 3.98 42.12
C GLU A 449 -32.15 3.16 43.10
N PHE A 450 -32.49 1.91 42.75
CA PHE A 450 -33.20 1.00 43.65
C PHE A 450 -32.44 0.73 44.96
N ASN A 451 -31.13 0.51 44.88
CA ASN A 451 -30.31 0.30 46.08
C ASN A 451 -30.33 1.54 47.00
N LYS A 452 -30.22 2.74 46.43
CA LYS A 452 -30.32 3.99 47.21
C LYS A 452 -31.70 4.15 47.88
N GLU A 453 -32.77 3.79 47.18
CA GLU A 453 -34.13 3.83 47.74
C GLU A 453 -34.32 2.82 48.89
N ALA A 454 -33.74 1.63 48.75
CA ALA A 454 -33.74 0.60 49.79
C ALA A 454 -32.94 1.05 51.03
N ASP A 455 -31.77 1.65 50.85
CA ASP A 455 -30.94 2.20 51.93
C ASP A 455 -31.68 3.33 52.67
N ASN A 456 -32.28 4.27 51.93
CA ASN A 456 -33.08 5.35 52.49
C ASN A 456 -34.27 4.83 53.31
N SER A 457 -34.97 3.82 52.78
CA SER A 457 -36.10 3.17 53.47
C SER A 457 -35.65 2.49 54.76
N THR A 458 -34.51 1.79 54.71
CA THR A 458 -33.89 1.14 55.87
C THR A 458 -33.53 2.17 56.94
N GLN A 459 -32.89 3.28 56.56
CA GLN A 459 -32.51 4.35 57.49
C GLN A 459 -33.74 5.02 58.12
N LYS A 460 -34.83 5.21 57.36
CA LYS A 460 -36.10 5.73 57.87
C LYS A 460 -36.72 4.78 58.90
N CYS A 461 -36.70 3.48 58.65
CA CYS A 461 -37.16 2.47 59.60
C CYS A 461 -36.33 2.44 60.89
N LEU A 462 -35.01 2.65 60.81
CA LEU A 462 -34.14 2.74 61.99
C LEU A 462 -34.47 3.96 62.86
N LYS A 463 -34.66 5.14 62.26
CA LYS A 463 -35.02 6.37 62.99
C LYS A 463 -36.36 6.27 63.72
N LEU A 464 -37.32 5.50 63.20
CA LEU A 464 -38.61 5.27 63.83
C LEU A 464 -38.55 4.29 65.01
N ARG A 465 -37.42 3.59 65.21
CA ARG A 465 -37.22 2.63 66.30
C ARG A 465 -36.41 3.17 67.47
N GLU A 466 -35.89 4.40 67.39
CA GLU A 466 -35.25 5.07 68.53
C GLU A 466 -36.35 5.64 69.45
N PRO A 467 -36.52 5.12 70.68
CA PRO A 467 -37.59 5.50 71.61
C PRO A 467 -37.39 6.86 72.27
#